data_AF-A0A3A1P1K3-F1
#
_entry.id   AF-A0A3A1P1K3-F1
#
_cell.length_a   1.000
_cell.length_b   1.000
_cell.length_c   1.000
_cell.angle_alpha   90.00
_cell.angle_beta   90.00
_cell.angle_gamma   90.00
#
_symmetry.space_group_name_H-M   'P 1'
#
loop_
_entity.id
_entity.type
_entity.pdbx_description
1 polymer ?
#
loop_
_entity_poly.entity_id
_entity_poly.type
_entity_poly.pdbx_seq_one_letter_code
_entity_poly.pdbx_strand_id
1 'polypeptide(L)' 'MVRASLSGRGEEHCCDCGDPIDVARRMAMPNARRCFDCQEDHERR' A
#
# COMPACT_ATOMS: atom_id res chain seq x y z
N MET A 1 7.65 -15.51 15.24
CA MET A 1 7.58 -15.96 13.84
C MET A 1 6.88 -14.87 13.03
N VAL A 2 7.61 -13.91 12.45
CA VAL A 2 7.01 -12.89 11.56
C VAL A 2 7.41 -13.24 10.13
N ARG A 3 6.71 -14.22 9.55
CA ARG A 3 6.71 -14.42 8.10
C ARG A 3 5.41 -13.86 7.55
N ALA A 4 5.32 -12.53 7.49
CA ALA A 4 4.35 -11.90 6.61
C ALA A 4 4.94 -11.99 5.20
N SER A 5 4.55 -13.04 4.50
CA SER A 5 4.84 -13.33 3.11
C SER A 5 4.83 -12.04 2.26
N LEU A 6 6.02 -11.57 1.84
CA LEU A 6 6.18 -10.61 0.75
C LEU A 6 5.91 -11.33 -0.59
N SER A 7 4.74 -11.96 -0.70
CA SER A 7 4.26 -12.61 -1.92
C SER A 7 3.77 -11.55 -2.91
N GLY A 8 4.67 -10.62 -3.30
CA GLY A 8 4.70 -9.90 -4.58
C GLY A 8 3.44 -9.21 -5.11
N ARG A 9 2.34 -9.16 -4.36
CA ARG A 9 1.09 -8.50 -4.73
C ARG A 9 0.80 -7.52 -3.60
N GLY A 10 0.89 -6.24 -3.92
CA GLY A 10 0.50 -5.15 -3.05
C GLY A 10 -0.91 -5.38 -2.55
N GLU A 11 -1.21 -4.77 -1.42
CA GLU A 11 -2.54 -4.85 -0.85
C GLU A 11 -3.56 -4.23 -1.82
N GLU A 12 -4.77 -4.77 -1.82
CA GLU A 12 -5.86 -4.14 -2.57
C GLU A 12 -6.47 -2.99 -1.78
N HIS A 13 -6.27 -3.00 -0.45
CA HIS A 13 -6.80 -2.03 0.49
C HIS A 13 -5.69 -1.46 1.37
N CYS A 14 -5.74 -0.16 1.65
CA CYS A 14 -4.76 0.51 2.46
C CYS A 14 -4.73 -0.05 3.88
N CYS A 15 -3.54 -0.38 4.39
CA CYS A 15 -3.39 -0.90 5.75
C CYS A 15 -3.67 0.13 6.87
N ASP A 16 -3.76 1.42 6.54
CA ASP A 16 -3.99 2.49 7.52
C ASP A 16 -5.45 2.94 7.55
N CYS A 17 -6.01 3.33 6.40
CA CYS A 17 -7.40 3.79 6.32
C CYS A 17 -8.42 2.69 5.96
N GLY A 18 -7.97 1.57 5.37
CA GLY A 18 -8.86 0.51 4.88
C GLY A 18 -9.46 0.77 3.49
N ASP A 19 -9.22 1.92 2.87
CA ASP A 19 -9.74 2.25 1.54
C ASP A 19 -9.01 1.49 0.44
N PRO A 20 -9.67 1.22 -0.71
CA PRO A 20 -9.02 0.57 -1.84
C PRO A 20 -7.82 1.37 -2.35
N ILE A 21 -6.70 0.68 -2.59
CA ILE A 21 -5.50 1.28 -3.18
C ILE A 21 -5.71 1.48 -4.67
N ASP A 22 -5.50 2.71 -5.12
CA ASP A 22 -5.67 3.11 -6.52
C ASP A 22 -4.91 2.19 -7.48
N VAL A 23 -5.55 1.82 -8.60
CA VAL A 23 -4.94 0.90 -9.58
C VAL A 23 -3.69 1.54 -10.18
N ALA A 24 -3.68 2.86 -10.41
CA ALA A 24 -2.48 3.58 -10.84
C ALA A 24 -1.33 3.42 -9.84
N ARG A 25 -1.63 3.45 -8.54
CA ARG A 25 -0.66 3.24 -7.45
C ARG A 25 -0.15 1.80 -7.44
N ARG A 26 -1.04 0.82 -7.63
CA ARG A 26 -0.69 -0.61 -7.73
C ARG A 26 0.14 -0.93 -8.98
N MET A 27 -0.08 -0.22 -10.08
CA MET A 27 0.71 -0.36 -11.31
C MET A 27 2.11 0.26 -11.16
N ALA A 28 2.21 1.45 -10.58
CA ALA A 28 3.49 2.12 -10.33
C ALA A 28 4.32 1.44 -9.24
N MET A 29 3.67 0.95 -8.17
CA MET A 29 4.27 0.19 -7.09
C MET A 29 3.43 -1.06 -6.79
N PRO A 30 3.74 -2.20 -7.44
CA PRO A 30 3.04 -3.46 -7.24
C PRO A 30 3.17 -4.04 -5.83
N ASN A 31 3.97 -3.42 -4.96
CA ASN A 31 4.16 -3.77 -3.55
C ASN A 31 3.57 -2.72 -2.60
N ALA A 32 2.80 -1.74 -3.10
CA ALA A 32 2.17 -0.71 -2.27
C ALA A 32 1.25 -1.35 -1.22
N ARG A 33 1.38 -0.88 0.04
CA ARG A 33 0.54 -1.30 1.18
C ARG A 33 -0.38 -0.19 1.67
N ARG A 34 -0.16 1.05 1.21
CA ARG A 34 -0.91 2.25 1.58
C ARG A 34 -1.48 2.92 0.34
N CYS A 35 -2.60 3.61 0.50
CA CYS A 35 -3.13 4.51 -0.52
C CYS A 35 -2.17 5.70 -0.73
N PHE A 36 -2.40 6.46 -1.81
CA PHE A 36 -1.58 7.62 -2.13
C PHE A 36 -1.62 8.66 -1.02
N ASP A 37 -2.81 8.98 -0.48
CA ASP A 37 -2.97 9.97 0.58
C ASP A 37 -2.22 9.59 1.87
N CYS A 38 -2.39 8.36 2.34
CA CYS A 38 -1.68 7.88 3.53
C CYS A 38 -0.17 7.80 3.31
N GLN A 39 0.28 7.51 2.09
CA GLN A 39 1.71 7.52 1.78
C GLN A 39 2.26 8.96 1.74
N GLU A 40 1.56 9.91 1.11
CA GLU A 40 1.97 11.31 1.07
C GLU A 40 2.04 11.92 2.47
N ASP A 41 1.05 11.66 3.33
CA ASP A 41 1.07 12.11 4.72
C ASP A 41 2.30 11.56 5.46
N HIS A 42 2.64 10.30 5.21
CA HIS A 42 3.81 9.63 5.80
C HIS A 42 5.15 10.18 5.28
N GLU A 43 5.20 10.65 4.05
CA GLU A 43 6.40 11.23 3.41
C GLU A 43 6.60 12.70 3.78
N ARG A 44 5.52 13.42 4.12
CA ARG A 44 5.55 14.84 4.53
C ARG A 44 5.90 15.05 6.00
N ARG A 45 6.10 13.98 6.77
CA ARG A 45 6.45 14.00 8.19
C ARG A 45 7.92 13.72 8.43
#